data_AF-X1P9E3-F1
#
_entry.id   AF-X1P9E3-F1
#
_cell.length_a   1.000
_cell.length_b   1.000
_cell.length_c   1.000
_cell.angle_alpha   90.00
_cell.angle_beta   90.00
_cell.angle_gamma   90.00
#
_symmetry.space_group_name_H-M   'P 1'
#
loop_
_entity.id
_entity.type
_entity.pdbx_description
1 polymer ?
#
loop_
_entity_poly.entity_id
_entity_poly.type
_entity_poly.pdbx_seq_one_letter_code
_entity_poly.pdbx_strand_id
1 'polypeptide(L)' 'IVKFFAGDYIRTNIFEKNTLSGSALFNIKGELLGLNTIDSEGKVTAIPITTIRAFTNF' A
#
# COMPACT_ATOMS: atom_id res chain seq x y z
N ILE A 1 -8.82 -3.93 -8.78
CA ILE A 1 -7.49 -3.27 -8.62
C ILE A 1 -6.69 -3.88 -7.46
N VAL A 2 -7.31 -4.27 -6.33
CA VAL A 2 -6.61 -5.11 -5.33
C VAL A 2 -6.65 -6.59 -5.75
N LYS A 3 -5.51 -7.29 -5.64
CA LYS A 3 -5.38 -8.71 -6.04
C LYS A 3 -5.27 -9.65 -4.84
N PHE A 4 -4.69 -9.20 -3.72
CA PHE A 4 -4.51 -10.02 -2.51
C PHE A 4 -4.33 -9.16 -1.25
N PHE A 5 -4.92 -9.59 -0.14
CA PHE A 5 -4.66 -9.07 1.21
C PHE A 5 -3.89 -10.14 2.00
N ALA A 6 -2.61 -9.91 2.26
CA ALA A 6 -1.85 -10.64 3.27
C ALA A 6 -1.84 -9.75 4.52
N GLY A 7 -1.92 -10.32 5.73
CA GLY A 7 -2.00 -9.53 6.97
C GLY A 7 -1.00 -8.38 7.07
N ASP A 8 0.19 -8.56 6.47
CA ASP A 8 1.29 -7.60 6.55
C ASP A 8 1.46 -6.72 5.31
N TYR A 9 0.71 -6.95 4.21
CA TYR A 9 0.80 -6.16 2.98
C TYR A 9 -0.40 -6.29 2.03
N ILE A 10 -0.71 -5.19 1.32
CA ILE A 10 -1.72 -5.17 0.26
C ILE A 10 -1.00 -5.27 -1.10
N ARG A 11 -1.37 -6.25 -1.92
CA ARG A 11 -0.79 -6.43 -3.26
C ARG A 11 -1.81 -6.03 -4.34
N THR A 12 -1.42 -5.07 -5.18
CA THR A 12 -2.25 -4.58 -6.28
C THR A 12 -1.87 -5.24 -7.62
N ASN A 13 -2.64 -4.99 -8.66
CA ASN A 13 -2.28 -5.32 -10.04
C ASN A 13 -1.68 -4.12 -10.81
N ILE A 14 -1.28 -3.06 -10.11
CA ILE A 14 -0.71 -1.84 -10.70
C ILE A 14 0.81 -2.02 -10.84
N PHE A 15 1.33 -1.61 -12.00
CA PHE A 15 2.76 -1.46 -12.25
C PHE A 15 3.07 0.02 -12.43
N GLU A 16 4.10 0.51 -11.75
CA GLU A 16 4.54 1.91 -11.83
C GLU A 16 6.06 1.96 -11.72
N LYS A 17 6.70 2.89 -12.43
CA LYS A 17 8.16 2.97 -12.47
C LYS A 17 8.76 3.79 -11.34
N ASN A 18 8.18 4.92 -10.92
CA ASN A 18 8.78 5.76 -9.87
C ASN A 18 7.81 6.68 -9.11
N THR A 19 6.67 7.03 -9.68
CA THR A 19 5.85 8.17 -9.21
C THR A 19 4.95 7.87 -8.01
N LEU A 20 4.65 6.60 -7.71
CA LEU A 20 3.67 6.22 -6.70
C LEU A 20 4.26 5.92 -5.31
N SER A 21 5.60 5.85 -5.17
CA SER A 21 6.23 5.53 -3.89
C SER A 21 5.96 6.62 -2.85
N GLY A 22 5.49 6.22 -1.66
CA GLY A 22 5.11 7.13 -0.57
C GLY A 22 3.72 7.75 -0.70
N SER A 23 2.99 7.49 -1.78
CA SER A 23 1.61 7.99 -1.93
C SER A 23 0.62 7.24 -1.02
N ALA A 24 -0.45 7.91 -0.61
CA ALA A 24 -1.50 7.28 0.18
C ALA A 24 -2.33 6.29 -0.65
N LEU A 25 -2.58 5.11 -0.08
CA LEU A 25 -3.53 4.12 -0.63
C LEU A 25 -4.91 4.34 -0.03
N PHE A 26 -5.90 4.63 -0.87
CA PHE A 26 -7.30 4.78 -0.46
C PHE A 26 -8.17 3.64 -0.99
N ASN A 27 -9.26 3.34 -0.28
CA ASN A 27 -10.34 2.52 -0.81
C ASN A 27 -11.38 3.36 -1.58
N ILE A 28 -12.38 2.71 -2.16
CA ILE A 28 -13.43 3.38 -2.95
C ILE A 28 -14.32 4.35 -2.15
N LYS A 29 -14.27 4.29 -0.82
CA LYS A 29 -14.97 5.21 0.08
C LYS A 29 -14.11 6.42 0.47
N GLY A 30 -12.87 6.48 0.01
CA GLY A 30 -11.90 7.52 0.40
C GLY A 30 -11.22 7.25 1.74
N GLU A 31 -11.32 6.04 2.30
CA GLU A 31 -10.69 5.69 3.58
C GLU A 31 -9.22 5.28 3.34
N LEU A 32 -8.31 5.77 4.20
CA LEU A 32 -6.88 5.47 4.14
C LEU A 32 -6.60 4.01 4.55
N LEU A 33 -5.96 3.25 3.66
CA LEU A 33 -5.55 1.86 3.90
C LEU A 33 -4.05 1.70 4.17
N GLY A 34 -3.21 2.66 3.77
CA GLY A 34 -1.76 2.55 3.93
C GLY A 34 -0.95 3.48 3.03
N LEU A 35 0.34 3.17 2.89
CA LEU A 35 1.26 3.88 2.00
C LEU A 35 1.75 2.96 0.88
N ASN A 36 1.62 3.40 -0.36
CA ASN A 36 2.12 2.67 -1.52
C ASN A 36 3.66 2.67 -1.53
N THR A 37 4.21 1.54 -1.93
CA THR A 37 5.63 1.37 -2.26
C THR A 37 5.74 0.55 -3.55
N ILE A 38 6.91 0.59 -4.17
CA ILE A 38 7.20 -0.11 -5.41
C ILE A 38 8.27 -1.15 -5.10
N ASP A 39 7.99 -2.41 -5.40
CA ASP A 39 8.97 -3.48 -5.22
C ASP A 39 10.01 -3.46 -6.35
N SER A 40 11.04 -4.32 -6.24
CA SER A 40 12.12 -4.41 -7.23
C SER A 40 11.66 -4.84 -8.64
N GLU A 41 10.44 -5.33 -8.79
CA GLU A 41 9.83 -5.72 -10.07
C GLU A 41 8.96 -4.60 -10.66
N GLY A 42 8.88 -3.43 -10.00
CA GLY A 42 8.04 -2.30 -10.43
C GLY A 42 6.57 -2.47 -10.06
N LYS A 43 6.24 -3.41 -9.16
CA LYS A 43 4.86 -3.67 -8.76
C LYS A 43 4.49 -2.83 -7.54
N VAL A 44 3.30 -2.26 -7.58
CA VAL A 44 2.77 -1.46 -6.47
C VAL A 44 2.25 -2.39 -5.37
N THR A 45 2.89 -2.27 -4.21
CA THR A 45 2.46 -2.86 -2.94
C THR A 45 2.14 -1.73 -1.96
N ALA A 46 1.56 -2.03 -0.81
CA ALA A 46 1.36 -1.01 0.22
C ALA A 46 1.65 -1.54 1.63
N ILE A 47 2.28 -0.68 2.42
CA ILE A 47 2.47 -0.83 3.85
C ILE A 47 1.13 -0.54 4.53
N PRO A 48 0.51 -1.51 5.23
CA PRO A 48 -0.79 -1.33 5.85
C PRO A 48 -0.81 -0.24 6.93
N ILE A 49 -1.93 0.47 7.03
CA ILE A 49 -2.14 1.48 8.09
C ILE A 49 -2.06 0.88 9.50
N THR A 50 -2.42 -0.39 9.67
CA THR A 50 -2.27 -1.14 10.93
C THR A 50 -0.81 -1.25 11.36
N THR A 51 0.08 -1.59 10.42
CA THR A 51 1.53 -1.67 10.66
C THR A 51 2.13 -0.30 11.01
N ILE A 52 1.70 0.76 10.32
CA ILE A 52 2.17 2.13 10.58
C ILE A 52 1.74 2.58 11.98
N ARG A 53 0.48 2.36 12.35
CA ARG A 53 -0.05 2.70 13.68
C ARG A 53 0.67 1.99 14.81
N ALA A 54 0.89 0.67 14.65
CA ALA A 54 1.65 -0.13 15.59
C ALA A 54 3.09 0.41 15.76
N PHE A 55 3.74 0.82 14.67
CA PHE A 55 5.06 1.43 14.72
C PHE A 55 5.07 2.78 15.47
N THR A 56 4.02 3.60 15.32
CA THR A 56 3.92 4.91 15.98
C THR A 56 3.31 4.86 17.39
N ASN A 57 3.02 3.68 17.94
CA ASN A 57 2.25 3.50 19.19
C ASN A 57 0.92 4.28 19.20
N PHE A 58 0.16 4.20 18.11
CA PHE A 58 -1.13 4.88 17.92
C PHE A 58 -2.28 3.90 17.71
#